data_AF-A0A2N2N803-F1
#
_entry.id   AF-A0A2N2N803-F1
#
_cell.length_a   1.000
_cell.length_b   1.000
_cell.length_c   1.000
_cell.angle_alpha   90.00
_cell.angle_beta   90.00
_cell.angle_gamma   90.00
#
_symmetry.space_group_name_H-M   'P 1'
#
loop_
_entity.id
_entity.type
_entity.pdbx_description
1 polymer ?
#
loop_
_entity_poly.entity_id
_entity_poly.type
_entity_poly.pdbx_seq_one_letter_code
_entity_poly.pdbx_strand_id
1 'polypeptide(L)'
;MLITKSCKLLDVLEAYPSLEEQIVNIAPPFKSLKNPILRRTVASLATIEKVAQIGSMDVARLVNTLRRHVGQIELIEESDQAEHIDIPRAIEDPEWISGEPQFLVNGTELLQRGEVPLGKVNELIDQLSAGGYILLLTNFSPSPIIDAMIKQNRQTFTKISPQNSSEHMTFIG
;
A
#
# COMPACT_ATOMS: atom_id res chain seq x y z
N MET A 1 -8.33 23.09 -13.15
CA MET A 1 -7.26 22.20 -13.65
C MET A 1 -7.38 20.87 -12.94
N LEU A 2 -7.39 19.73 -13.62
CA LEU A 2 -7.41 18.42 -12.94
C LEU A 2 -6.00 18.05 -12.47
N ILE A 3 -5.87 17.67 -11.19
CA ILE A 3 -4.56 17.32 -10.60
C ILE A 3 -4.25 15.86 -10.92
N THR A 4 -3.18 15.56 -11.67
CA THR A 4 -2.71 14.19 -11.94
C THR A 4 -1.25 14.03 -11.52
N LYS A 5 -0.76 12.79 -11.43
CA LYS A 5 0.64 12.49 -11.07
C LYS A 5 1.68 13.14 -11.99
N SER A 6 1.34 13.31 -13.27
CA SER A 6 2.20 13.94 -14.29
C SER A 6 2.09 15.46 -14.33
N CYS A 7 1.16 16.08 -13.59
CA CYS A 7 1.09 17.53 -13.51
C CYS A 7 2.37 18.09 -12.92
N LYS A 8 2.85 19.19 -13.50
CA LYS A 8 3.96 19.94 -12.89
C LYS A 8 3.47 20.63 -11.64
N LEU A 9 4.35 20.67 -10.66
CA LEU A 9 4.11 21.31 -9.39
C LEU A 9 3.82 22.81 -9.55
N LEU A 10 4.50 23.47 -10.49
CA LEU A 10 4.27 24.89 -10.79
C LEU A 10 2.83 25.15 -11.24
N ASP A 11 2.34 24.39 -12.21
CA ASP A 11 0.97 24.55 -12.73
C ASP A 11 -0.08 24.31 -11.64
N VAL A 12 0.15 23.32 -10.77
CA VAL A 12 -0.76 23.02 -9.65
C VAL A 12 -0.78 24.15 -8.61
N LEU A 13 0.39 24.72 -8.27
CA LEU A 13 0.49 25.83 -7.32
C LEU A 13 -0.03 27.16 -7.89
N GLU A 14 0.10 27.38 -9.20
CA GLU A 14 -0.50 28.54 -9.88
C GLU A 14 -2.02 28.44 -9.92
N ALA A 15 -2.56 27.24 -10.17
CA ALA A 15 -4.00 27.00 -10.14
C ALA A 15 -4.59 26.98 -8.72
N TYR A 16 -3.82 26.49 -7.74
CA TYR A 16 -4.27 26.26 -6.36
C TYR A 16 -3.21 26.69 -5.34
N PRO A 17 -3.05 28.00 -5.07
CA PRO A 17 -2.02 28.52 -4.15
C PRO A 17 -2.14 27.97 -2.73
N SER A 18 -3.36 27.64 -2.29
CA SER A 18 -3.66 27.08 -0.97
C SER A 18 -2.99 25.73 -0.71
N LEU A 19 -2.55 25.02 -1.76
CA LEU A 19 -1.87 23.73 -1.64
C LEU A 19 -0.40 23.86 -1.23
N GLU A 20 0.17 25.08 -1.26
CA GLU A 20 1.58 25.31 -0.93
C GLU A 20 1.94 24.79 0.47
N GLU A 21 1.11 25.08 1.48
CA GLU A 21 1.36 24.61 2.85
C GLU A 21 1.27 23.08 2.97
N GLN A 22 0.33 22.45 2.27
CA GLN A 22 0.20 20.99 2.25
C GLN A 22 1.44 20.33 1.64
N ILE A 23 1.96 20.89 0.54
CA ILE A 23 3.13 20.34 -0.15
C ILE A 23 4.40 20.51 0.69
N VAL A 24 4.56 21.66 1.37
CA VAL A 24 5.69 21.88 2.29
C VAL A 24 5.65 20.94 3.50
N ASN A 25 4.45 20.62 4.01
CA ASN A 25 4.29 19.67 5.11
C ASN A 25 4.61 18.23 4.70
N ILE A 26 4.18 17.82 3.51
CA ILE A 26 4.39 16.45 3.00
C ILE A 26 5.83 16.25 2.55
N ALA A 27 6.42 17.23 1.88
CA ALA A 27 7.78 17.16 1.37
C ALA A 27 8.58 18.37 1.89
N PRO A 28 9.14 18.29 3.12
CA PRO A 28 9.96 19.35 3.72
C PRO A 28 11.10 19.89 2.85
N PRO A 29 11.75 19.08 1.96
CA PRO A 29 12.74 19.60 1.00
C PRO A 29 12.19 20.67 0.05
N PHE A 30 10.87 20.73 -0.15
CA PHE A 30 10.18 21.75 -0.93
C PHE A 30 9.82 23.01 -0.12
N LYS A 31 10.28 23.14 1.13
CA LYS A 31 10.14 24.40 1.91
C LYS A 31 10.71 25.62 1.17
N SER A 32 11.70 25.40 0.31
CA SER A 32 12.29 26.41 -0.58
C SER A 32 11.28 27.02 -1.58
N LEU A 33 10.11 26.40 -1.81
CA LEU A 33 9.03 26.95 -2.63
C LEU A 33 8.43 28.25 -2.07
N LYS A 34 8.59 28.53 -0.76
CA LYS A 34 8.19 29.81 -0.17
C LYS A 34 8.96 31.01 -0.74
N ASN A 35 10.15 30.76 -1.32
CA ASN A 35 10.91 31.79 -2.00
C ASN A 35 10.45 31.88 -3.47
N PRO A 36 9.90 33.02 -3.94
CA PRO A 36 9.30 33.15 -5.27
C PRO A 36 10.26 32.88 -6.43
N ILE A 37 11.57 33.08 -6.24
CA ILE A 37 12.59 32.81 -7.25
C ILE A 37 12.85 31.30 -7.34
N LEU A 38 13.05 30.65 -6.20
CA LEU A 38 13.26 29.19 -6.14
C LEU A 38 11.99 28.42 -6.51
N ARG A 39 10.82 28.98 -6.22
CA ARG A 39 9.51 28.44 -6.62
C ARG A 39 9.46 28.22 -8.12
N ARG A 40 9.84 29.21 -8.92
CA ARG A 40 9.84 29.09 -10.39
C ARG A 40 10.81 28.02 -10.89
N THR A 41 11.97 27.89 -10.27
CA THR A 41 12.98 26.92 -10.72
C THR A 41 12.64 25.49 -10.31
N VAL A 42 12.35 25.27 -9.02
CA VAL A 42 12.14 23.94 -8.46
C VAL A 42 10.75 23.39 -8.82
N ALA A 43 9.70 24.21 -8.78
CA ALA A 43 8.35 23.75 -9.12
C ALA A 43 8.16 23.51 -10.63
N SER A 44 8.92 24.18 -11.50
CA SER A 44 8.85 23.97 -12.95
C SER A 44 9.46 22.62 -13.39
N LEU A 45 10.43 22.13 -12.61
CA LEU A 45 11.14 20.88 -12.85
C LEU A 45 10.54 19.68 -12.09
N ALA A 46 9.71 19.93 -11.06
CA ALA A 46 9.10 18.89 -10.26
C ALA A 46 7.67 18.56 -10.75
N THR A 47 7.36 17.28 -10.84
CA THR A 47 6.00 16.76 -10.99
C THR A 47 5.41 16.37 -9.63
N ILE A 48 4.09 16.20 -9.55
CA ILE A 48 3.43 15.69 -8.33
C ILE A 48 4.00 14.31 -7.94
N GLU A 49 4.28 13.45 -8.91
CA GLU A 49 4.98 12.18 -8.67
C GLU A 49 6.34 12.38 -8.00
N LYS A 50 7.13 13.36 -8.46
CA LYS A 50 8.45 13.63 -7.88
C LYS A 50 8.35 14.16 -6.45
N VAL A 51 7.32 14.95 -6.16
CA VAL A 51 7.03 15.44 -4.81
C VAL A 51 6.70 14.28 -3.88
N ALA A 52 5.86 13.34 -4.31
CA ALA A 52 5.53 12.13 -3.57
C ALA A 52 6.79 11.28 -3.27
N GLN A 53 7.63 11.04 -4.28
CA GLN A 53 8.89 10.30 -4.10
C GLN A 53 9.82 10.96 -3.05
N ILE A 54 9.97 12.28 -3.11
CA ILE A 54 10.85 13.03 -2.19
C ILE A 54 10.25 13.14 -0.78
N GLY A 55 8.92 13.20 -0.67
CA GLY A 55 8.19 13.18 0.60
C GLY A 55 7.97 11.78 1.18
N SER A 56 8.52 10.74 0.54
CA SER A 56 8.30 9.33 0.92
C SER A 56 6.82 8.98 1.10
N MET A 57 5.96 9.55 0.25
CA MET A 57 4.51 9.35 0.25
C MET A 57 4.09 8.67 -1.05
N ASP A 58 3.08 7.80 -0.96
CA ASP A 58 2.45 7.22 -2.14
C ASP A 58 1.87 8.31 -3.06
N VAL A 59 2.07 8.13 -4.37
CA VAL A 59 1.71 9.12 -5.39
C VAL A 59 0.19 9.25 -5.51
N ALA A 60 -0.54 8.13 -5.47
CA ALA A 60 -2.00 8.12 -5.55
C ALA A 60 -2.61 8.80 -4.31
N ARG A 61 -2.07 8.48 -3.13
CA ARG A 61 -2.45 9.10 -1.86
C ARG A 61 -2.20 10.60 -1.87
N LEU A 62 -1.07 11.06 -2.41
CA LEU A 62 -0.77 12.48 -2.54
C LEU A 62 -1.77 13.16 -3.48
N VAL A 63 -1.98 12.61 -4.68
CA VAL A 63 -2.92 13.17 -5.67
C VAL A 63 -4.33 13.27 -5.11
N ASN A 64 -4.82 12.25 -4.41
CA ASN A 64 -6.14 12.27 -3.76
C ASN A 64 -6.23 13.24 -2.60
N THR A 65 -5.16 13.36 -1.80
CA THR A 65 -5.10 14.36 -0.72
C THR A 65 -5.22 15.78 -1.29
N LEU A 66 -4.47 16.09 -2.35
CA LEU A 66 -4.53 17.39 -3.02
C LEU A 66 -5.91 17.64 -3.64
N ARG A 67 -6.48 16.65 -4.33
CA ARG A 67 -7.82 16.73 -4.93
C ARG A 67 -8.91 16.99 -3.91
N ARG A 68 -8.91 16.25 -2.80
CA ARG A 68 -9.87 16.43 -1.71
C ARG A 68 -9.81 17.85 -1.14
N HIS A 69 -8.61 18.40 -1.01
CA HIS A 69 -8.41 19.75 -0.50
C HIS A 69 -8.95 20.84 -1.44
N VAL A 70 -8.94 20.61 -2.76
CA VAL A 70 -9.51 21.53 -3.75
C VAL A 70 -10.94 21.19 -4.17
N GLY A 71 -11.58 20.23 -3.50
CA GLY A 71 -12.95 19.79 -3.80
C GLY A 71 -13.08 19.03 -5.14
N GLN A 72 -11.98 18.48 -5.65
CA GLN A 72 -12.01 17.61 -6.84
C GLN A 72 -12.42 16.19 -6.46
N ILE A 73 -13.08 15.53 -7.42
CA ILE A 73 -13.36 14.11 -7.34
C ILE A 73 -12.03 13.36 -7.25
N GLU A 74 -11.91 12.53 -6.22
CA GLU A 74 -10.74 11.69 -6.00
C GLU A 74 -10.52 10.80 -7.22
N LEU A 75 -9.27 10.66 -7.64
CA LEU A 75 -8.94 9.58 -8.54
C LEU A 75 -9.17 8.32 -7.73
N ILE A 76 -10.18 7.57 -8.12
CA ILE A 76 -10.20 6.14 -7.89
C ILE A 76 -9.10 5.60 -8.82
N GLU A 77 -7.83 5.84 -8.47
CA GLU A 77 -6.84 4.82 -8.79
C GLU A 77 -7.38 3.58 -8.08
N GLU A 78 -7.41 2.47 -8.79
CA GLU A 78 -7.82 1.15 -8.31
C GLU A 78 -6.96 0.64 -7.13
N SER A 79 -6.42 1.55 -6.32
CA SER A 79 -5.79 1.35 -5.02
C SER A 79 -6.82 1.09 -3.90
N ASP A 80 -8.11 1.03 -4.24
CA ASP A 80 -9.17 0.38 -3.44
C ASP A 80 -9.69 -0.90 -4.13
N GLN A 81 -8.92 -1.46 -5.08
CA GLN A 81 -8.97 -2.89 -5.22
C GLN A 81 -8.38 -3.43 -3.92
N ALA A 82 -9.18 -4.14 -3.13
CA ALA A 82 -8.64 -5.29 -2.42
C ALA A 82 -7.62 -5.92 -3.37
N GLU A 83 -6.33 -5.85 -3.03
CA GLU A 83 -5.25 -6.26 -3.93
C GLU A 83 -5.72 -7.57 -4.55
N HIS A 84 -6.08 -7.54 -5.84
CA HIS A 84 -6.56 -8.74 -6.51
C HIS A 84 -5.29 -9.52 -6.74
N ILE A 85 -4.82 -10.13 -5.67
CA ILE A 85 -3.68 -11.01 -5.68
C ILE A 85 -4.17 -12.14 -6.55
N ASP A 86 -3.58 -12.26 -7.74
CA ASP A 86 -3.80 -13.40 -8.60
C ASP A 86 -3.27 -14.60 -7.80
N ILE A 87 -4.17 -15.20 -7.02
CA ILE A 87 -3.90 -16.39 -6.25
C ILE A 87 -4.02 -17.52 -7.28
N PRO A 88 -2.90 -18.04 -7.78
CA PRO A 88 -2.92 -19.07 -8.83
C PRO A 88 -3.63 -20.29 -8.28
N ARG A 89 -4.85 -20.55 -8.75
CA ARG A 89 -5.64 -21.65 -8.22
C ARG A 89 -5.29 -22.94 -8.92
N ALA A 90 -4.91 -23.94 -8.14
CA ALA A 90 -4.74 -25.30 -8.62
C ALA A 90 -5.95 -26.14 -8.18
N ILE A 91 -6.26 -27.20 -8.93
CA ILE A 91 -7.37 -28.12 -8.60
C ILE A 91 -7.15 -28.80 -7.22
N GLU A 92 -5.91 -28.84 -6.76
CA GLU A 92 -5.46 -29.35 -5.46
C GLU A 92 -5.58 -28.35 -4.30
N ASP A 93 -5.99 -27.11 -4.55
CA ASP A 93 -6.19 -26.11 -3.49
C ASP A 93 -7.40 -26.46 -2.61
N PRO A 94 -7.33 -26.28 -1.28
CA PRO A 94 -8.46 -26.53 -0.39
C PRO A 94 -9.66 -25.62 -0.67
N GLU A 95 -10.90 -26.13 -0.55
CA GLU A 95 -12.11 -25.32 -0.74
C GLU A 95 -12.23 -24.13 0.22
N TRP A 96 -11.64 -24.21 1.43
CA TRP A 96 -11.72 -23.14 2.43
C TRP A 96 -10.88 -21.90 2.08
N ILE A 97 -9.94 -22.01 1.14
CA ILE A 97 -9.22 -20.85 0.58
C ILE A 97 -9.89 -20.35 -0.71
N SER A 98 -11.11 -20.80 -0.99
CA SER A 98 -11.87 -20.37 -2.14
C SER A 98 -12.52 -19.02 -1.88
N GLY A 99 -11.94 -17.97 -2.45
CA GLY A 99 -12.52 -16.63 -2.45
C GLY A 99 -11.44 -15.57 -2.60
N GLU A 100 -11.74 -14.38 -2.10
CA GLU A 100 -10.75 -13.37 -1.82
C GLU A 100 -10.39 -13.44 -0.33
N PRO A 101 -9.12 -13.18 0.04
CA PRO A 101 -8.74 -13.12 1.44
C PRO A 101 -9.51 -11.99 2.15
N GLN A 102 -10.03 -12.28 3.35
CA GLN A 102 -10.69 -11.26 4.16
C GLN A 102 -9.66 -10.23 4.67
N PHE A 103 -8.44 -10.69 4.95
CA PHE A 103 -7.33 -9.82 5.32
C PHE A 103 -6.06 -10.22 4.58
N LEU A 104 -5.29 -9.21 4.19
CA LEU A 104 -3.98 -9.37 3.59
C LEU A 104 -2.90 -8.83 4.53
N VAL A 105 -1.84 -9.61 4.71
CA VAL A 105 -0.71 -9.27 5.57
C VAL A 105 0.58 -9.42 4.79
N ASN A 106 1.32 -8.32 4.61
CA ASN A 106 2.68 -8.37 4.04
C ASN A 106 3.70 -8.52 5.17
N GLY A 107 4.09 -9.77 5.45
CA GLY A 107 5.05 -10.07 6.51
C GLY A 107 6.46 -9.56 6.20
N THR A 108 6.82 -9.42 4.93
CA THR A 108 8.11 -8.83 4.51
C THR A 108 8.17 -7.35 4.91
N GLU A 109 7.12 -6.60 4.61
CA GLU A 109 7.05 -5.17 4.94
C GLU A 109 7.01 -4.94 6.45
N LEU A 110 6.24 -5.76 7.19
CA LEU A 110 6.19 -5.68 8.66
C LEU A 110 7.57 -5.86 9.28
N LEU A 111 8.33 -6.86 8.84
CA LEU A 111 9.69 -7.07 9.35
C LEU A 111 10.63 -5.91 9.00
N GLN A 112 10.51 -5.30 7.83
CA GLN A 112 11.30 -4.11 7.47
C GLN A 112 11.02 -2.92 8.38
N ARG A 113 9.80 -2.84 8.93
CA ARG A 113 9.39 -1.82 9.91
C ARG A 113 9.74 -2.19 11.36
N GLY A 114 10.31 -3.37 11.59
CA GLY A 114 10.62 -3.89 12.92
C GLY A 114 9.42 -4.52 13.64
N GLU A 115 8.32 -4.77 12.92
CA GLU A 115 7.10 -5.39 13.44
C GLU A 115 7.09 -6.90 13.17
N VAL A 116 6.55 -7.69 14.09
CA VAL A 116 6.50 -9.16 13.95
C VAL A 116 5.20 -9.58 13.25
N PRO A 117 5.26 -10.24 12.07
CA PRO A 117 4.07 -10.62 11.29
C PRO A 117 3.10 -11.51 12.06
N LEU A 118 3.63 -12.41 12.89
CA LEU A 118 2.83 -13.32 13.72
C LEU A 118 1.88 -12.57 14.66
N GLY A 119 2.32 -11.43 15.21
CA GLY A 119 1.47 -10.60 16.07
C GLY A 119 0.26 -10.10 15.28
N LYS A 120 0.51 -9.55 14.09
CA LYS A 120 -0.55 -9.01 13.23
C LYS A 120 -1.54 -10.07 12.76
N VAL A 121 -1.05 -11.25 12.40
CA VAL A 121 -1.89 -12.40 12.03
C VAL A 121 -2.81 -12.78 13.18
N ASN A 122 -2.30 -12.90 14.41
CA ASN A 122 -3.13 -13.20 15.58
C ASN A 122 -4.21 -12.14 15.82
N GLU A 123 -3.88 -10.84 15.73
CA GLU A 123 -4.88 -9.79 15.88
C GLU A 123 -6.02 -9.87 14.85
N LEU A 124 -5.69 -10.25 13.61
CA LEU A 124 -6.66 -10.37 12.53
C LEU A 124 -7.45 -11.68 12.60
N ILE A 125 -6.88 -12.74 13.18
CA ILE A 125 -7.55 -14.03 13.29
C ILE A 125 -8.73 -14.00 14.26
N ASP A 126 -8.66 -13.13 15.26
CA ASP A 126 -9.77 -12.84 16.18
C ASP A 126 -10.89 -12.02 15.50
N GLN A 127 -10.59 -11.34 14.38
CA GLN A 127 -11.53 -10.53 13.60
C GLN A 127 -12.05 -11.28 12.35
N LEU A 128 -11.63 -12.52 12.16
CA LEU A 128 -11.97 -13.32 11.00
C LEU A 128 -13.44 -13.76 11.07
N SER A 129 -14.17 -13.59 9.96
CA SER A 129 -15.54 -14.08 9.85
C SER A 129 -15.54 -15.59 9.61
N ALA A 130 -16.65 -16.27 9.93
CA ALA A 130 -16.79 -17.69 9.63
C ALA A 130 -16.63 -17.96 8.12
N GLY A 131 -15.61 -18.73 7.75
CA GLY A 131 -15.27 -19.04 6.36
C GLY A 131 -14.37 -18.02 5.66
N GLY A 132 -13.96 -16.95 6.35
CA GLY A 132 -12.90 -16.07 5.87
C GLY A 132 -11.51 -16.67 6.11
N TYR A 133 -10.52 -16.17 5.38
CA TYR A 133 -9.11 -16.50 5.62
C TYR A 133 -8.22 -15.27 5.44
N ILE A 134 -7.05 -15.33 6.06
CA ILE A 134 -5.99 -14.33 5.96
C ILE A 134 -4.96 -14.83 4.94
N LEU A 135 -4.54 -13.96 4.03
CA LEU A 135 -3.40 -14.21 3.15
C LEU A 135 -2.18 -13.48 3.70
N LEU A 136 -1.14 -14.25 4.04
CA LEU A 136 0.16 -13.76 4.45
C LEU A 136 1.15 -13.90 3.30
N LEU A 137 1.79 -12.80 2.91
CA LEU A 137 2.86 -12.76 1.91
C LEU A 137 4.21 -12.56 2.59
N THR A 138 5.16 -13.46 2.33
CA THR A 138 6.53 -13.36 2.86
C THR A 138 7.55 -13.72 1.80
N ASN A 139 8.68 -13.02 1.77
CA ASN A 139 9.83 -13.38 0.92
C ASN A 139 10.79 -14.37 1.60
N PHE A 140 10.35 -14.99 2.69
CA PHE A 140 11.07 -15.94 3.52
C PHE A 140 10.14 -17.10 3.90
N SER A 141 10.72 -18.23 4.33
CA SER A 141 9.94 -19.40 4.73
C SER A 141 9.07 -19.10 5.95
N PRO A 142 7.72 -19.25 5.86
CA PRO A 142 6.79 -18.94 6.94
C PRO A 142 6.67 -20.07 7.97
N SER A 143 7.58 -21.05 8.00
CA SER A 143 7.59 -22.19 8.93
C SER A 143 7.23 -21.84 10.38
N PRO A 144 7.88 -20.85 11.04
CA PRO A 144 7.56 -20.53 12.44
C PRO A 144 6.12 -20.02 12.64
N ILE A 145 5.54 -19.37 11.63
CA ILE A 145 4.15 -18.88 11.69
C ILE A 145 3.18 -20.05 11.51
N ILE A 146 3.46 -20.95 10.57
CA ILE A 146 2.69 -22.16 10.35
C ILE A 146 2.65 -23.02 11.62
N ASP A 147 3.80 -23.29 12.23
CA ASP A 147 3.90 -24.05 13.48
C ASP A 147 3.10 -23.41 14.62
N ALA A 148 3.09 -22.07 14.70
CA ALA A 148 2.30 -21.35 15.70
C ALA A 148 0.80 -21.49 15.46
N MET A 149 0.34 -21.35 14.21
CA MET A 149 -1.07 -21.48 13.84
C MET A 149 -1.60 -22.90 14.04
N ILE A 150 -0.81 -23.93 13.68
CA ILE A 150 -1.16 -25.34 13.90
C ILE A 150 -1.34 -25.62 15.40
N LYS A 151 -0.45 -25.08 16.25
CA LYS A 151 -0.59 -25.20 17.73
C LYS A 151 -1.85 -24.55 18.27
N GLN A 152 -2.40 -23.55 17.56
CA GLN A 152 -3.67 -22.90 17.88
C GLN A 152 -4.89 -23.61 17.28
N ASN A 153 -4.71 -24.81 16.69
CA ASN A 153 -5.75 -25.55 15.97
C ASN A 153 -6.36 -24.77 14.78
N ARG A 154 -5.57 -23.90 14.13
CA ARG A 154 -5.97 -23.16 12.94
C ARG A 154 -5.60 -23.92 11.67
N GLN A 155 -6.36 -23.69 10.61
CA GLN A 155 -6.09 -24.28 9.30
C GLN A 155 -5.08 -23.41 8.57
N THR A 156 -3.99 -24.01 8.11
CA THR A 156 -2.96 -23.31 7.32
C THR A 156 -2.69 -24.03 6.03
N PHE A 157 -2.54 -23.29 4.95
CA PHE A 157 -2.09 -23.79 3.66
C PHE A 157 -1.01 -22.85 3.13
N THR A 158 0.04 -23.35 2.49
CA THR A 158 1.10 -22.49 1.94
C THR A 158 1.46 -22.95 0.55
N LYS A 159 1.59 -21.99 -0.37
CA LYS A 159 2.13 -22.21 -1.71
C LYS A 159 3.15 -21.14 -2.06
N ILE A 160 4.00 -21.45 -3.03
CA ILE A 160 4.96 -20.51 -3.58
C ILE A 160 4.29 -19.84 -4.79
N SER A 161 4.47 -18.53 -4.93
CA SER A 161 3.95 -17.81 -6.07
C SER A 161 4.65 -18.27 -7.36
N PRO A 162 3.93 -18.66 -8.42
CA PRO A 162 4.48 -19.10 -9.71
C PRO A 162 5.14 -17.94 -10.46
N GLN A 163 4.79 -16.69 -10.13
CA GLN A 163 5.41 -15.50 -10.69
C GLN A 163 6.70 -15.11 -9.96
N ASN A 164 6.86 -15.51 -8.70
CA ASN A 164 8.01 -15.18 -7.88
C ASN A 164 8.35 -16.33 -6.93
N SER A 165 9.36 -17.13 -7.30
CA SER A 165 9.79 -18.31 -6.54
C SER A 165 10.32 -18.01 -5.13
N SER A 166 10.55 -16.74 -4.78
CA SER A 166 10.94 -16.32 -3.43
C SER A 166 9.77 -15.85 -2.58
N GLU A 167 8.58 -15.74 -3.14
CA GLU A 167 7.37 -15.28 -2.44
C GLU A 167 6.53 -16.47 -2.00
N HIS A 168 6.31 -16.54 -0.70
CA HIS A 168 5.46 -17.51 -0.04
C HIS A 168 4.11 -16.89 0.25
N MET A 169 3.06 -17.58 -0.19
CA MET A 169 1.66 -17.26 0.05
C MET A 169 1.12 -18.24 1.09
N THR A 170 0.93 -17.77 2.32
CA THR A 170 0.39 -18.57 3.42
C THR A 170 -1.04 -18.15 3.72
N PHE A 171 -1.96 -19.08 3.59
CA PHE A 171 -3.38 -18.95 3.87
C PHE A 171 -3.64 -19.44 5.29
N ILE A 172 -4.41 -18.69 6.07
CA ILE A 172 -4.66 -18.96 7.49
C ILE A 172 -6.14 -18.74 7.79
N GLY A 173 -6.81 -19.76 8.33
CA GLY A 173 -8.24 -19.77 8.71
C GLY A 173 -8.44 -20.27 10.14
#